data_AF-A0A3C2C5J8-F1
#
_entry.id   AF-A0A3C2C5J8-F1
#
_cell.length_a   1.000
_cell.length_b   1.000
_cell.length_c   1.000
_cell.angle_alpha   90.00
_cell.angle_beta   90.00
_cell.angle_gamma   90.00
#
_symmetry.space_group_name_H-M   'P 1'
#
loop_
_entity.id
_entity.type
_entity.pdbx_description
1 polymer ?
#
loop_
_entity_poly.entity_id
_entity_poly.type
_entity_poly.pdbx_seq_one_letter_code
_entity_poly.pdbx_strand_id
1 'polypeptide(L)'
;DTPSFFTESATAAMRESDLVLLVGSLDLGTIKNMKACLIIMDKLNFSRAKLKLVLNRVGKEFGVYPKDIEATLKMPIFVTIPADAKSVLTGLNQGVPAAYSLPDSDFGRSFQMLANAVAGGAREVELPVKKKGFFARVFA
;
A
#
# COMPACT_ATOMS: atom_id res chain seq x y z
N ASP A 1 6.91 2.67 -13.49
CA ASP A 1 5.88 1.64 -13.62
C ASP A 1 6.50 0.43 -14.30
N THR A 2 6.21 -0.78 -13.82
CA THR A 2 6.83 -2.03 -14.29
C THR A 2 5.76 -3.11 -14.49
N PRO A 3 5.96 -4.06 -15.40
CA PRO A 3 5.07 -5.22 -15.51
C PRO A 3 5.02 -6.04 -14.21
N SER A 4 4.00 -6.88 -14.08
CA SER A 4 3.82 -7.79 -12.93
C SER A 4 4.79 -8.98 -12.90
N PHE A 5 5.68 -9.07 -13.89
CA PHE A 5 6.68 -10.12 -14.06
C PHE A 5 8.06 -9.52 -14.33
N PHE A 6 9.11 -10.29 -14.06
CA PHE A 6 10.49 -9.84 -14.24
C PHE A 6 10.88 -9.90 -15.72
N THR A 7 11.04 -8.74 -16.35
CA THR A 7 11.77 -8.58 -17.61
C THR A 7 13.14 -7.98 -17.34
N GLU A 8 14.05 -8.08 -18.31
CA GLU A 8 15.35 -7.42 -18.23
C GLU A 8 15.21 -5.91 -18.04
N SER A 9 14.33 -5.27 -18.82
CA SER A 9 14.04 -3.84 -18.72
C SER A 9 13.46 -3.43 -17.36
N ALA A 10 12.51 -4.20 -16.82
CA ALA A 10 11.94 -3.94 -15.49
C ALA A 10 12.99 -4.07 -14.39
N THR A 11 13.83 -5.11 -14.49
CA THR A 11 14.90 -5.38 -13.52
C THR A 11 15.96 -4.29 -13.55
N ALA A 12 16.35 -3.82 -14.74
CA ALA A 12 17.29 -2.71 -14.89
C ALA A 12 16.73 -1.41 -14.28
N ALA A 13 15.48 -1.06 -14.61
CA ALA A 13 14.82 0.11 -14.03
C ALA A 13 14.74 0.04 -12.50
N MET A 14 14.41 -1.13 -11.93
CA MET A 14 14.37 -1.32 -10.49
C MET A 14 15.74 -1.15 -9.81
N ARG A 15 16.85 -1.50 -10.48
CA ARG A 15 18.20 -1.37 -9.91
C ARG A 15 18.63 0.08 -9.78
N GLU A 16 18.32 0.89 -10.79
CA GLU A 16 18.60 2.32 -10.84
C GLU A 16 17.73 3.14 -9.89
N SER A 17 16.55 2.62 -9.49
CA SER A 17 15.68 3.29 -8.53
C SER A 17 16.25 3.36 -7.12
N ASP A 18 16.05 4.50 -6.45
CA ASP A 18 16.29 4.65 -5.01
C ASP A 18 15.24 3.90 -4.17
N LEU A 19 14.00 3.88 -4.67
CA LEU A 19 12.85 3.28 -4.01
C LEU A 19 12.07 2.40 -4.99
N VAL A 20 11.65 1.24 -4.53
CA VAL A 20 10.77 0.33 -5.27
C VAL A 20 9.54 0.03 -4.43
N LEU A 21 8.38 0.46 -4.92
CA LEU A 21 7.09 0.22 -4.27
C LEU A 21 6.53 -1.13 -4.73
N LEU A 22 6.45 -2.10 -3.83
CA LEU A 22 5.77 -3.37 -4.07
C LEU A 22 4.28 -3.20 -3.75
N VAL A 23 3.44 -3.14 -4.78
CA VAL A 23 2.00 -2.92 -4.63
C VAL A 23 1.25 -4.24 -4.64
N GLY A 24 0.37 -4.46 -3.66
CA GLY A 24 -0.50 -5.63 -3.60
C GLY A 24 -1.83 -5.36 -2.88
N SER A 25 -2.70 -6.36 -2.80
CA SER A 25 -4.02 -6.29 -2.15
C SER A 25 -4.20 -7.36 -1.08
N LEU A 26 -5.26 -7.24 -0.27
CA LEU A 26 -5.60 -8.16 0.81
C LEU A 26 -6.29 -9.44 0.32
N ASP A 27 -5.72 -10.15 -0.65
CA ASP A 27 -6.25 -11.42 -1.12
C ASP A 27 -5.13 -12.47 -1.24
N LEU A 28 -5.49 -13.74 -1.03
CA LEU A 28 -4.53 -14.84 -0.94
C LEU A 28 -3.67 -15.00 -2.21
N GLY A 29 -4.25 -14.75 -3.38
CA GLY A 29 -3.55 -14.84 -4.66
C GLY A 29 -2.43 -13.81 -4.74
N THR A 30 -2.73 -12.56 -4.39
CA THR A 30 -1.75 -11.47 -4.39
C THR A 30 -0.67 -11.69 -3.35
N ILE A 31 -1.00 -12.20 -2.16
CA ILE A 31 -0.02 -12.51 -1.10
C ILE A 31 0.96 -13.58 -1.57
N LYS A 32 0.46 -14.65 -2.20
CA LYS A 32 1.31 -15.71 -2.77
C LYS A 32 2.27 -15.15 -3.82
N ASN A 33 1.76 -14.30 -4.71
CA ASN A 33 2.56 -13.68 -5.77
C ASN A 33 3.62 -12.71 -5.21
N MET A 34 3.27 -11.88 -4.22
CA MET A 34 4.22 -11.02 -3.53
C MET A 34 5.33 -11.81 -2.85
N LYS A 35 4.99 -12.92 -2.17
CA LYS A 35 5.99 -13.79 -1.55
C LYS A 35 6.95 -14.39 -2.60
N ALA A 36 6.42 -14.86 -3.72
CA ALA A 36 7.24 -15.36 -4.82
C ALA A 36 8.14 -14.26 -5.42
N CYS A 37 7.61 -13.06 -5.62
CA CYS A 37 8.34 -11.89 -6.09
C CYS A 37 9.51 -11.55 -5.15
N LEU A 38 9.27 -11.52 -3.84
CA LEU A 38 10.32 -11.28 -2.84
C LEU A 38 11.42 -12.34 -2.85
N ILE A 39 11.07 -13.62 -3.03
CA ILE A 39 12.06 -14.71 -3.16
C ILE A 39 12.93 -14.51 -4.41
N ILE A 40 12.32 -14.08 -5.53
CA ILE A 40 13.07 -13.79 -6.76
C ILE A 40 13.98 -12.57 -6.56
N MET A 41 13.48 -11.51 -5.93
CA MET A 41 14.28 -10.33 -5.60
C MET A 41 15.50 -10.67 -4.74
N ASP A 42 15.33 -11.54 -3.73
CA ASP A 42 16.45 -12.01 -2.90
C ASP A 42 17.50 -12.74 -3.74
N LYS A 43 17.08 -13.64 -4.64
CA LYS A 43 17.98 -14.36 -5.56
C LYS A 43 18.71 -13.42 -6.52
N LEU A 44 18.08 -12.31 -6.90
CA LEU A 44 18.67 -11.26 -7.74
C LEU A 44 19.54 -10.28 -6.95
N ASN A 45 19.75 -10.52 -5.65
CA ASN A 45 20.49 -9.68 -4.71
C ASN A 45 19.94 -8.24 -4.63
N PHE A 46 18.63 -8.07 -4.74
CA PHE A 46 18.00 -6.77 -4.53
C PHE A 46 18.03 -6.38 -3.05
N SER A 47 18.44 -5.15 -2.78
CA SER A 47 18.41 -4.62 -1.42
C SER A 47 16.98 -4.46 -0.91
N ARG A 48 16.67 -5.17 0.19
CA ARG A 48 15.39 -5.03 0.90
C ARG A 48 15.15 -3.60 1.42
N ALA A 49 16.19 -2.81 1.66
CA ALA A 49 16.07 -1.44 2.15
C ALA A 49 15.34 -0.51 1.17
N LYS A 50 15.46 -0.79 -0.14
CA LYS A 50 14.81 -0.03 -1.21
C LYS A 50 13.34 -0.44 -1.41
N LEU A 51 12.92 -1.59 -0.88
CA LEU A 51 11.56 -2.12 -1.07
C LEU A 51 10.60 -1.57 -0.02
N LYS A 52 9.45 -1.08 -0.47
CA LYS A 52 8.35 -0.61 0.40
C LYS A 52 7.04 -1.25 0.01
N LEU A 53 6.34 -1.84 0.97
CA LEU A 53 5.07 -2.52 0.74
C LEU A 53 3.92 -1.50 0.72
N VAL A 54 3.19 -1.41 -0.39
CA VAL A 54 1.96 -0.62 -0.47
C VAL A 54 0.77 -1.56 -0.61
N LEU A 55 -0.14 -1.55 0.36
CA LEU A 55 -1.37 -2.33 0.27
C LEU A 55 -2.49 -1.49 -0.32
N ASN A 56 -2.92 -1.85 -1.51
CA ASN A 56 -3.99 -1.23 -2.25
C ASN A 56 -5.35 -1.90 -1.98
N ARG A 57 -6.42 -1.13 -2.11
CA ARG A 57 -7.82 -1.57 -1.94
C ARG A 57 -8.08 -2.26 -0.59
N VAL A 58 -7.50 -1.73 0.48
CA VAL A 58 -7.70 -2.26 1.83
C VAL A 58 -9.16 -2.03 2.24
N GLY A 59 -9.89 -3.11 2.48
CA GLY A 59 -11.27 -3.12 2.97
C GLY A 59 -11.49 -4.24 3.99
N LYS A 60 -12.59 -4.18 4.74
CA LYS A 60 -12.93 -5.20 5.76
C LYS A 60 -13.42 -6.52 5.18
N GLU A 61 -13.62 -6.57 3.88
CA GLU A 61 -14.42 -7.60 3.19
C GLU A 61 -13.61 -8.86 2.87
N PHE A 62 -12.29 -8.80 2.99
CA PHE A 62 -11.39 -9.83 2.46
C PHE A 62 -10.92 -10.86 3.48
N GLY A 63 -11.33 -10.75 4.75
CA GLY A 63 -11.00 -11.73 5.81
C GLY A 63 -9.51 -11.85 6.17
N VAL A 64 -8.63 -11.14 5.47
CA VAL A 64 -7.19 -11.06 5.71
C VAL A 64 -6.86 -9.69 6.28
N TYR A 65 -6.12 -9.65 7.40
CA TYR A 65 -5.74 -8.40 8.03
C TYR A 65 -4.36 -7.94 7.57
N PRO A 66 -4.09 -6.62 7.53
CA PRO A 66 -2.77 -6.07 7.19
C PRO A 66 -1.62 -6.71 7.98
N LYS A 67 -1.83 -6.99 9.27
CA LYS A 67 -0.83 -7.63 10.14
C LYS A 67 -0.42 -9.03 9.67
N ASP A 68 -1.36 -9.79 9.10
CA ASP A 68 -1.09 -11.14 8.58
C ASP A 68 -0.18 -11.06 7.34
N ILE A 69 -0.33 -9.99 6.55
CA ILE A 69 0.54 -9.71 5.41
C ILE A 69 1.95 -9.39 5.87
N GLU A 70 2.11 -8.50 6.85
CA GLU A 70 3.42 -8.13 7.39
C GLU A 70 4.16 -9.35 7.92
N ALA A 71 3.46 -10.22 8.66
CA ALA A 71 4.02 -11.46 9.18
C ALA A 71 4.40 -12.44 8.04
N THR A 72 3.55 -12.57 7.02
CA THR A 72 3.77 -13.49 5.90
C THR A 72 4.92 -13.07 4.99
N LEU A 73 5.02 -11.77 4.70
CA LEU A 73 6.05 -11.20 3.82
C LEU A 73 7.32 -10.80 4.56
N LYS A 74 7.28 -10.79 5.91
CA LYS A 74 8.35 -10.31 6.80
C LYS A 74 8.80 -8.90 6.42
N MET A 75 7.83 -8.04 6.09
CA MET A 75 8.07 -6.69 5.62
C MET A 75 6.97 -5.78 6.17
N PRO A 76 7.32 -4.64 6.80
CA PRO A 76 6.33 -3.72 7.31
C PRO A 76 5.57 -3.07 6.14
N ILE A 77 4.30 -2.75 6.37
CA ILE A 77 3.50 -1.98 5.44
C ILE A 77 3.98 -0.53 5.48
N PHE A 78 4.33 -0.01 4.31
CA PHE A 78 4.72 1.38 4.16
C PHE A 78 3.50 2.30 4.18
N VAL A 79 2.50 2.01 3.35
CA VAL A 79 1.22 2.73 3.29
C VAL A 79 0.09 1.79 2.90
N THR A 80 -1.11 2.07 3.40
CA THR A 80 -2.36 1.45 2.94
C THR A 80 -3.20 2.45 2.15
N ILE A 81 -3.77 2.00 1.03
CA ILE A 81 -4.77 2.72 0.25
C ILE A 81 -6.11 1.99 0.45
N PRO A 82 -7.12 2.63 1.05
CA PRO A 82 -8.41 2.00 1.31
C PRO A 82 -9.17 1.74 0.00
N ALA A 83 -10.11 0.79 0.06
CA ALA A 83 -11.04 0.57 -1.03
C ALA A 83 -12.02 1.75 -1.15
N ASP A 84 -11.84 2.58 -2.19
CA ASP A 84 -12.73 3.69 -2.54
C ASP A 84 -12.96 3.71 -4.06
N ALA A 85 -13.70 2.70 -4.53
CA ALA A 85 -13.97 2.53 -5.95
C ALA A 85 -14.75 3.72 -6.52
N LYS A 86 -15.63 4.33 -5.72
CA LYS A 86 -16.46 5.47 -6.16
C LYS A 86 -15.57 6.65 -6.55
N SER A 87 -14.70 7.13 -5.65
CA SER A 87 -13.86 8.30 -5.92
C SER A 87 -12.89 8.04 -7.08
N VAL A 88 -12.28 6.84 -7.12
CA VAL A 88 -11.37 6.44 -8.20
C VAL A 88 -12.06 6.42 -9.56
N LEU A 89 -13.26 5.83 -9.65
CA LEU A 89 -14.03 5.79 -10.90
C LEU A 89 -14.52 7.17 -11.32
N THR A 90 -14.92 8.02 -10.37
CA THR A 90 -15.29 9.41 -10.68
C THR A 90 -14.12 10.15 -11.32
N GLY A 91 -12.92 10.10 -10.72
CA GLY A 91 -11.74 10.74 -11.30
C GLY A 91 -11.36 10.19 -12.68
N LEU A 92 -11.41 8.85 -12.83
CA LEU A 92 -11.17 8.19 -14.12
C LEU A 92 -12.11 8.72 -15.22
N ASN A 93 -13.42 8.74 -14.96
CA ASN A 93 -14.43 9.17 -15.93
C ASN A 93 -14.36 10.68 -16.23
N GLN A 94 -13.79 11.47 -15.33
CA GLN A 94 -13.55 12.91 -15.53
C GLN A 94 -12.21 13.20 -16.22
N GLY A 95 -11.35 12.19 -16.43
CA GLY A 95 -10.00 12.38 -16.97
C GLY A 95 -9.03 13.08 -16.00
N VAL A 96 -9.38 13.20 -14.72
CA VAL A 96 -8.56 13.84 -13.68
C VAL A 96 -8.40 12.87 -12.52
N PRO A 97 -7.17 12.46 -12.15
CA PRO A 97 -6.97 11.48 -11.08
C PRO A 97 -7.66 11.89 -9.78
N ALA A 98 -8.30 10.92 -9.12
CA ALA A 98 -9.08 11.16 -7.90
C ALA A 98 -8.27 11.81 -6.76
N ALA A 99 -6.94 11.64 -6.75
CA ALA A 99 -6.05 12.31 -5.81
C ALA A 99 -6.03 13.85 -5.96
N TYR A 100 -6.34 14.36 -7.16
CA TYR A 100 -6.42 15.78 -7.46
C TYR A 100 -7.86 16.30 -7.45
N SER A 101 -8.81 15.57 -8.06
CA SER A 101 -10.21 16.02 -8.16
C SER A 101 -11.01 15.82 -6.87
N LEU A 102 -10.63 14.85 -6.04
CA LEU A 102 -11.29 14.48 -4.80
C LEU A 102 -10.26 14.29 -3.67
N PRO A 103 -9.49 15.35 -3.31
CA PRO A 103 -8.38 15.23 -2.37
C PRO A 103 -8.82 14.79 -0.96
N ASP A 104 -10.05 15.13 -0.56
CA ASP A 104 -10.61 14.79 0.74
C ASP A 104 -11.22 13.38 0.81
N SER A 105 -11.28 12.66 -0.31
CA SER A 105 -11.72 11.27 -0.35
C SER A 105 -10.77 10.34 0.42
N ASP A 106 -11.22 9.14 0.76
CA ASP A 106 -10.36 8.15 1.44
C ASP A 106 -9.18 7.76 0.55
N PHE A 107 -9.42 7.60 -0.76
CA PHE A 107 -8.34 7.44 -1.73
C PHE A 107 -7.42 8.66 -1.77
N GLY A 108 -7.97 9.88 -1.93
CA GLY A 108 -7.20 11.11 -2.08
C GLY A 108 -6.25 11.36 -0.89
N ARG A 109 -6.77 11.25 0.33
CA ARG A 109 -5.99 11.43 1.57
C ARG A 109 -4.87 10.38 1.70
N SER A 110 -5.18 9.11 1.47
CA SER A 110 -4.17 8.04 1.54
C SER A 110 -3.10 8.15 0.44
N PHE A 111 -3.47 8.62 -0.75
CA PHE A 111 -2.53 8.86 -1.85
C PHE A 111 -1.59 10.03 -1.54
N GLN A 112 -2.10 11.11 -0.93
CA GLN A 112 -1.27 12.20 -0.43
C GLN A 112 -0.31 11.72 0.67
N MET A 113 -0.77 10.84 1.58
CA MET A 113 0.12 10.22 2.57
C MET A 113 1.24 9.41 1.91
N LEU A 114 0.93 8.63 0.87
CA LEU A 114 1.95 7.92 0.09
C LEU A 114 2.95 8.88 -0.56
N ALA A 115 2.47 9.95 -1.20
CA ALA A 115 3.33 10.94 -1.81
C ALA A 115 4.28 11.59 -0.79
N ASN A 116 3.76 11.99 0.38
CA ASN A 116 4.57 12.56 1.46
C ASN A 116 5.58 11.57 2.03
N ALA A 117 5.19 10.29 2.18
CA ALA A 117 6.09 9.25 2.67
C ALA A 117 7.25 8.99 1.70
N VAL A 118 6.98 8.98 0.39
CA VAL A 118 8.01 8.84 -0.65
C VAL A 118 8.93 10.06 -0.70
N ALA A 119 8.40 11.27 -0.53
CA ALA A 119 9.18 12.51 -0.50
C ALA A 119 10.08 12.68 0.74
N GLY A 120 10.14 11.68 1.63
CA GLY A 120 10.95 11.73 2.86
C GLY A 120 10.26 12.40 4.05
N GLY A 121 8.94 12.68 3.95
CA GLY A 121 8.16 13.37 4.98
C GLY A 121 7.57 12.48 6.09
N ALA A 122 7.63 11.15 5.99
CA ALA A 122 6.98 10.27 6.97
C ALA A 122 7.94 9.68 8.02
N ARG A 123 7.73 10.10 9.27
CA ARG A 123 7.93 9.25 10.46
C ARG A 123 6.93 8.09 10.41
N GLU A 124 7.27 6.93 10.97
CA GLU A 124 6.42 5.73 11.05
C GLU A 124 4.93 6.06 11.28
N VAL A 125 4.07 5.59 10.39
CA VAL A 125 2.62 5.86 10.45
C VAL A 125 1.98 4.87 11.43
N GLU A 126 1.56 5.36 12.59
CA GLU A 126 0.64 4.63 13.47
C GLU A 126 -0.75 4.54 12.82
N LEU A 127 -1.30 3.32 12.73
CA LEU A 127 -2.67 3.09 12.28
C LEU A 127 -3.66 3.87 13.17
N PRO A 128 -4.72 4.48 12.61
CA PRO A 128 -5.72 5.16 13.41
C PRO A 128 -6.49 4.15 14.26
N VAL A 129 -6.11 4.02 15.54
CA VAL A 129 -6.90 3.31 16.54
C VAL A 129 -8.14 4.16 16.82
N LYS A 130 -9.32 3.69 16.38
CA LYS A 130 -10.60 4.28 16.80
C LYS A 130 -10.68 4.25 18.33
N LYS A 131 -10.59 5.41 18.98
CA LYS A 131 -10.87 5.56 20.41
C LYS A 131 -12.31 5.09 20.67
N LYS A 132 -12.49 4.05 21.48
CA LYS A 132 -13.82 3.66 21.99
C LYS A 132 -14.38 4.85 22.78
N GLY A 133 -15.61 5.23 22.44
CA GLY A 133 -16.28 6.43 22.92
C GLY A 133 -16.39 6.53 24.45
N PHE A 134 -16.32 7.78 24.91
CA PHE A 134 -16.34 8.28 26.28
C PHE A 134 -17.75 8.25 26.90
N PHE A 135 -18.44 7.11 26.91
CA PHE A 135 -19.80 7.01 27.49
C PHE A 135 -20.00 5.87 28.51
N ALA A 136 -18.94 5.16 28.91
CA ALA A 136 -19.05 4.06 29.87
C ALA A 136 -18.97 4.47 31.36
N ARG A 137 -19.13 5.75 31.70
CA ARG A 137 -18.93 6.25 33.09
C ARG A 137 -20.13 6.96 33.74
N VAL A 138 -21.33 6.85 33.17
CA VAL A 138 -22.55 7.50 33.72
C VAL A 138 -23.61 6.49 34.20
N PHE A 139 -23.37 5.18 34.08
CA PHE A 139 -24.29 4.15 34.62
C PHE A 139 -23.54 2.99 35.29
N ALA A 140 -22.68 3.31 36.27
CA ALA A 140 -22.14 2.35 37.22
C ALA A 140 -22.32 2.91 38.64
#